data_AF-A0AA85EZK7-F1
#
_entry.id   AF-A0AA85EZK7-F1
#
_cell.length_a   1.000
_cell.length_b   1.000
_cell.length_c   1.000
_cell.angle_alpha   90.00
_cell.angle_beta   90.00
_cell.angle_gamma   90.00
#
_symmetry.space_group_name_H-M   'P 1'
#
loop_
_entity.id
_entity.type
_entity.pdbx_description
1 polymer ?
#
loop_
_entity_poly.entity_id
_entity_poly.type
_entity_poly.pdbx_seq_one_letter_code
_entity_poly.pdbx_strand_id
1 'polypeptide(L)'
;MLDNDSHKKNESTSFISISINKNSNELESCWSNKYKEFLSRNSLSDTDWFPCEDSSSLLRKSTFGLIMTGAKNSYLSLGLRIQLINCLANGAIPVFIGNNDIYSDEAINSELLSKVIIRVPRPRVEELPALLQSLPEAHIVEIRRQGQILFQRYLKDKSSQLTTLLLAVSRRLGFPQPPAPQWSSLPVYKEFQPPKQYPIHKENNFQVDLDDFLGPIGPQQSSLSYQSNYTGPGGSARLASVSFYGGISDVVNPLWLFPSTPWEPPLPSDAAFVPYGSTNHGLRPINHTINLAGYEFNMNLGGMYPYEQFTIVVLTYDRFNLLCQTLESFLNLPYLHSILVVWNNPVPPNPDLSWPQLHVPIKVIRSQNNSLNNRFLPYDLIETDAILSIDDDIQLRHDEIVFGFRVWREHRDQLVGFPARAHFWNGSDSSWFYNSDYMCEFSMILTGAAFFHKYYTFAYTWEMSPDIRNMVNNYFNCEDIAMNFLLAHITRKPPIKVTLHWSFDCVYCGSTLHDRSDHYAARSRCINWLTSHYGYNPLMYSQYRADSVLFKTRIPLGKQKCYKYI
;
A
#
# COMPACT_ATOMS: atom_id res chain seq x y z
N MET A 1 -1.02 4.63 64.73
CA MET A 1 -0.59 6.05 64.69
C MET A 1 -0.07 6.27 63.28
N LEU A 2 -0.92 6.83 62.41
CA LEU A 2 -0.83 8.22 61.91
C LEU A 2 0.52 8.47 61.20
N ASP A 3 0.62 8.86 59.93
CA ASP A 3 -0.35 9.32 58.95
C ASP A 3 0.32 9.37 57.55
N ASN A 4 -0.52 9.31 56.52
CA ASN A 4 -0.45 9.83 55.14
C ASN A 4 0.76 9.70 54.17
N ASP A 5 0.34 9.38 52.94
CA ASP A 5 0.87 9.71 51.62
C ASP A 5 2.21 9.14 51.14
N SER A 6 2.11 8.05 50.37
CA SER A 6 3.05 7.80 49.27
C SER A 6 2.34 7.14 48.10
N HIS A 7 2.21 7.89 47.01
CA HIS A 7 2.06 7.46 45.62
C HIS A 7 1.96 5.95 45.39
N LYS A 8 0.78 5.47 44.98
CA LYS A 8 0.66 4.27 44.15
C LYS A 8 1.41 4.53 42.83
N LYS A 9 2.69 4.17 42.79
CA LYS A 9 3.38 3.87 41.53
C LYS A 9 2.66 2.67 40.93
N ASN A 10 2.06 2.87 39.76
CA ASN A 10 1.72 1.77 38.87
C ASN A 10 3.03 1.04 38.52
N GLU A 11 3.32 -0.06 39.21
CA GLU A 11 4.35 -1.02 38.80
C GLU A 11 3.84 -1.81 37.58
N SER A 12 3.99 -1.22 36.39
CA SER A 12 4.11 -1.99 35.16
C SER A 12 5.59 -2.24 34.89
N THR A 13 6.27 -2.97 35.78
CA THR A 13 7.66 -3.37 35.56
C THR A 13 7.69 -4.45 34.48
N SER A 14 8.20 -4.11 33.31
CA SER A 14 8.50 -5.04 32.22
C SER A 14 9.62 -6.00 32.64
N PHE A 15 9.26 -7.11 33.26
CA PHE A 15 10.23 -8.16 33.60
C PHE A 15 10.70 -8.85 32.32
N ILE A 16 12.01 -8.76 32.03
CA ILE A 16 12.66 -9.62 31.04
C ILE A 16 12.94 -10.95 31.75
N SER A 17 12.15 -11.98 31.43
CA SER A 17 12.44 -13.36 31.82
C SER A 17 13.30 -14.03 30.74
N ILE A 18 14.53 -14.41 31.08
CA ILE A 18 15.40 -15.16 30.17
C ILE A 18 15.29 -16.65 30.51
N SER A 19 14.77 -17.44 29.58
CA SER A 19 14.73 -18.90 29.69
C SER A 19 15.94 -19.51 28.98
N ILE A 20 16.84 -20.17 29.73
CA ILE A 20 18.01 -20.87 29.20
C ILE A 20 18.05 -22.28 29.78
N ASN A 21 18.11 -23.30 28.91
CA ASN A 21 18.38 -24.68 29.33
C ASN A 21 19.86 -24.77 29.74
N LYS A 22 20.13 -25.29 30.94
CA LYS A 22 21.47 -25.24 31.55
C LYS A 22 22.34 -26.43 31.16
N ASN A 23 21.75 -27.59 30.86
CA ASN A 23 22.48 -28.84 30.59
C ASN A 23 22.08 -29.50 29.25
N SER A 24 23.00 -30.27 28.65
CA SER A 24 22.75 -31.06 27.43
C SER A 24 21.60 -32.06 27.57
N ASN A 25 21.44 -32.65 28.75
CA ASN A 25 20.34 -33.58 29.03
C ASN A 25 18.97 -32.88 29.05
N GLU A 26 18.91 -31.59 29.44
CA GLU A 26 17.69 -30.78 29.37
C GLU A 26 17.36 -30.42 27.91
N LEU A 27 18.38 -30.12 27.10
CA LEU A 27 18.23 -29.95 25.65
C LEU A 27 17.75 -31.24 24.97
N GLU A 28 18.27 -32.40 25.32
CA GLU A 28 17.73 -33.65 24.78
C GLU A 28 16.29 -33.90 25.25
N SER A 29 15.89 -33.47 26.44
CA SER A 29 14.50 -33.62 26.90
C SER A 29 13.50 -32.71 26.16
N CYS A 30 13.97 -31.68 25.46
CA CYS A 30 13.12 -30.71 24.77
C CYS A 30 12.58 -31.19 23.42
N TRP A 31 13.13 -32.28 22.89
CA TRP A 31 12.71 -32.88 21.61
C TRP A 31 11.98 -34.19 21.87
N SER A 32 10.81 -34.37 21.24
CA SER A 32 10.16 -35.68 21.19
C SER A 32 11.07 -36.73 20.53
N ASN A 33 10.87 -38.01 20.88
CA ASN A 33 11.62 -39.14 20.32
C ASN A 33 11.55 -39.17 18.78
N LYS A 34 10.41 -38.77 18.20
CA LYS A 34 10.20 -38.65 16.76
C LYS A 34 11.11 -37.58 16.13
N TYR A 35 11.30 -36.46 16.80
CA TYR A 35 12.18 -35.39 16.33
C TYR A 35 13.66 -35.79 16.43
N LYS A 36 14.04 -36.50 17.49
CA LYS A 36 15.39 -37.08 17.64
C LYS A 36 15.71 -38.07 16.52
N GLU A 37 14.78 -38.95 16.17
CA GLU A 37 14.93 -39.86 15.03
C GLU A 37 15.08 -39.11 13.70
N PHE A 38 14.39 -37.99 13.51
CA PHE A 38 14.53 -37.17 12.32
C PHE A 38 15.92 -36.52 12.22
N LEU A 39 16.45 -35.99 13.33
CA LEU A 39 17.78 -35.40 13.38
C LEU A 39 18.88 -36.43 13.10
N SER A 40 18.76 -37.63 13.69
CA SER A 40 19.74 -38.71 13.51
C SER A 40 19.73 -39.28 12.09
N ARG A 41 18.56 -39.48 11.48
CA ARG A 41 18.42 -39.96 10.09
C ARG A 41 19.05 -39.00 9.07
N ASN A 42 19.02 -37.70 9.33
CA ASN A 42 19.56 -36.68 8.43
C ASN A 42 21.03 -36.32 8.70
N SER A 43 21.73 -37.04 9.61
CA SER A 43 23.14 -36.83 9.93
C SER A 43 23.49 -35.36 10.26
N LEU A 44 22.60 -34.65 10.95
CA LEU A 44 22.78 -33.25 11.30
C LEU A 44 23.69 -33.14 12.53
N SER A 45 24.91 -32.62 12.36
CA SER A 45 25.97 -32.60 13.38
C SER A 45 25.86 -31.46 14.41
N ASP A 46 24.96 -30.50 14.20
CA ASP A 46 24.83 -29.26 15.02
C ASP A 46 23.54 -29.25 15.85
N THR A 47 23.25 -30.34 16.55
CA THR A 47 21.99 -30.50 17.33
C THR A 47 21.80 -29.42 18.38
N ASP A 48 22.87 -28.91 18.99
CA ASP A 48 22.85 -27.91 20.06
C ASP A 48 22.17 -26.58 19.67
N TRP A 49 22.04 -26.32 18.37
CA TRP A 49 21.47 -25.09 17.83
C TRP A 49 20.07 -25.29 17.22
N PHE A 50 19.46 -26.46 17.36
CA PHE A 50 18.07 -26.65 16.92
C PHE A 50 17.08 -26.16 17.96
N PRO A 51 15.98 -25.50 17.55
CA PRO A 51 14.98 -25.05 18.51
C PRO A 51 14.25 -26.23 19.17
N CYS A 52 13.81 -26.03 20.41
CA CYS A 52 12.94 -26.95 21.14
C CYS A 52 11.58 -27.09 20.46
N GLU A 53 10.85 -28.19 20.72
CA GLU A 53 9.53 -28.44 20.13
C GLU A 53 8.49 -27.37 20.52
N ASP A 54 8.59 -26.84 21.74
CA ASP A 54 7.71 -25.82 22.32
C ASP A 54 8.11 -24.37 21.98
N SER A 55 9.25 -24.16 21.32
CA SER A 55 9.85 -22.85 21.04
C SER A 55 8.88 -21.88 20.35
N SER A 56 8.07 -22.34 19.39
CA SER A 56 7.09 -21.51 18.71
C SER A 56 6.06 -20.91 19.68
N SER A 57 5.62 -21.69 20.67
CA SER A 57 4.62 -21.25 21.65
C SER A 57 5.19 -20.18 22.59
N LEU A 58 6.48 -20.31 22.94
CA LEU A 58 7.21 -19.34 23.75
C LEU A 58 7.46 -18.04 22.96
N LEU A 59 7.94 -18.14 21.71
CA LEU A 59 8.25 -17.00 20.86
C LEU A 59 7.02 -16.16 20.54
N ARG A 60 5.84 -16.77 20.35
CA ARG A 60 4.58 -16.02 20.16
C ARG A 60 4.23 -15.10 21.32
N LYS A 61 4.68 -15.43 22.53
CA LYS A 61 4.46 -14.64 23.74
C LYS A 61 5.63 -13.72 24.07
N SER A 62 6.69 -13.74 23.25
CA SER A 62 7.95 -13.05 23.51
C SER A 62 8.15 -11.90 22.53
N THR A 63 8.71 -10.79 23.02
CA THR A 63 9.12 -9.67 22.15
C THR A 63 10.43 -9.97 21.43
N PHE A 64 11.35 -10.64 22.11
CA PHE A 64 12.70 -10.93 21.64
C PHE A 64 12.97 -12.44 21.65
N GLY A 65 13.69 -12.93 20.65
CA GLY A 65 14.21 -14.30 20.58
C GLY A 65 15.73 -14.28 20.57
N LEU A 66 16.37 -14.85 21.60
CA LEU A 66 17.82 -14.84 21.73
C LEU A 66 18.46 -15.90 20.82
N ILE A 67 19.41 -15.47 19.97
CA ILE A 67 20.19 -16.34 19.09
C ILE A 67 21.67 -16.18 19.45
N MET A 68 22.23 -17.21 20.08
CA MET A 68 23.65 -17.22 20.44
C MET A 68 24.48 -17.78 19.29
N THR A 69 25.55 -17.09 18.92
CA THR A 69 26.51 -17.60 17.92
C THR A 69 27.71 -18.23 18.63
N GLY A 70 28.10 -19.44 18.23
CA GLY A 70 29.17 -20.21 18.86
C GLY A 70 30.57 -19.56 18.75
N ALA A 71 31.49 -19.94 19.64
CA ALA A 71 32.86 -19.41 19.69
C ALA A 71 33.82 -19.96 18.61
N LYS A 72 33.44 -21.05 17.92
CA LYS A 72 34.20 -21.61 16.81
C LYS A 72 33.72 -20.97 15.50
N ASN A 73 34.64 -20.76 14.54
CA ASN A 73 34.41 -20.17 13.21
C ASN A 73 33.37 -20.96 12.38
N SER A 74 32.11 -20.96 12.77
CA SER A 74 31.03 -21.60 12.01
C SER A 74 30.24 -20.55 11.25
N TYR A 75 30.32 -20.68 9.93
CA TYR A 75 29.23 -20.30 9.02
C TYR A 75 27.89 -20.74 9.64
N LEU A 76 26.83 -19.93 9.47
CA LEU A 76 25.52 -20.16 10.09
C LEU A 76 25.07 -21.62 9.90
N SER A 77 25.14 -22.41 10.98
CA SER A 77 24.67 -23.79 10.99
C SER A 77 23.20 -23.83 10.61
N LEU A 78 22.74 -24.98 10.10
CA LEU A 78 21.33 -25.17 9.76
C LEU A 78 20.42 -24.82 10.96
N GLY A 79 20.84 -25.18 12.18
CA GLY A 79 20.12 -24.85 13.42
C GLY A 79 19.93 -23.34 13.62
N LEU A 80 20.99 -22.53 13.46
CA LEU A 80 20.89 -21.07 13.60
C LEU A 80 19.94 -20.44 12.56
N ARG A 81 19.90 -20.98 11.33
CA ARG A 81 18.96 -20.51 10.29
C ARG A 81 17.52 -20.81 10.71
N ILE A 82 17.28 -21.99 11.25
CA ILE A 82 15.97 -22.39 11.74
C ILE A 82 15.55 -21.51 12.92
N GLN A 83 16.45 -21.17 13.85
CA GLN A 83 16.14 -20.25 14.95
C GLN A 83 15.74 -18.85 14.45
N LEU A 84 16.47 -18.30 13.48
CA LEU A 84 16.13 -17.02 12.86
C LEU A 84 14.73 -17.08 12.22
N ILE A 85 14.47 -18.09 11.40
CA ILE A 85 13.17 -18.31 10.76
C ILE A 85 12.08 -18.43 11.82
N ASN A 86 12.32 -19.17 12.90
CA ASN A 86 11.35 -19.39 13.97
C ASN A 86 11.02 -18.11 14.74
N CYS A 87 12.02 -17.25 15.01
CA CYS A 87 11.79 -15.93 15.60
C CYS A 87 10.88 -15.08 14.71
N LEU A 88 11.25 -14.93 13.43
CA LEU A 88 10.52 -14.09 12.48
C LEU A 88 9.10 -14.64 12.22
N ALA A 89 8.94 -15.96 12.10
CA ALA A 89 7.65 -16.62 11.88
C ALA A 89 6.65 -16.39 13.01
N ASN A 90 7.15 -16.25 14.25
CA ASN A 90 6.33 -15.99 15.43
C ASN A 90 6.32 -14.49 15.82
N GLY A 91 6.87 -13.62 14.98
CA GLY A 91 6.91 -12.18 15.18
C GLY A 91 7.80 -11.73 16.34
N ALA A 92 8.75 -12.55 16.80
CA ALA A 92 9.74 -12.16 17.81
C ALA A 92 10.97 -11.55 17.13
N ILE A 93 11.57 -10.51 17.74
CA ILE A 93 12.77 -9.85 17.21
C ILE A 93 13.99 -10.72 17.52
N PRO A 94 14.74 -11.21 16.50
CA PRO A 94 15.97 -11.95 16.71
C PRO A 94 17.06 -11.07 17.33
N VAL A 95 17.61 -11.51 18.46
CA VAL A 95 18.73 -10.84 19.16
C VAL A 95 19.96 -11.71 19.07
N PHE A 96 20.92 -11.30 18.26
CA PHE A 96 22.17 -12.00 18.05
C PHE A 96 23.22 -11.58 19.06
N ILE A 97 23.80 -12.56 19.76
CA ILE A 97 24.99 -12.36 20.60
C ILE A 97 26.22 -12.85 19.84
N GLY A 98 27.14 -11.92 19.52
CA GLY A 98 28.33 -12.26 18.72
C GLY A 98 28.87 -11.12 17.85
N ASN A 99 30.11 -11.30 17.40
CA ASN A 99 30.74 -10.42 16.40
C ASN A 99 30.82 -11.09 15.00
N ASN A 100 30.29 -12.31 14.85
CA ASN A 100 30.36 -13.04 13.59
C ASN A 100 29.35 -12.45 12.60
N ASP A 101 29.73 -12.42 11.32
CA ASP A 101 28.83 -12.02 10.25
C ASP A 101 27.62 -12.96 10.19
N ILE A 102 26.44 -12.38 10.32
CA ILE A 102 25.18 -13.07 10.11
C ILE A 102 25.01 -13.27 8.61
N TYR A 103 24.57 -14.48 8.23
CA TYR A 103 24.24 -14.92 6.88
C TYR A 103 23.78 -13.77 5.99
N SER A 104 24.64 -13.32 5.09
CA SER A 104 24.26 -12.42 4.01
C SER A 104 24.48 -13.13 2.69
N ASP A 105 23.44 -13.21 1.88
CA ASP A 105 23.56 -13.58 0.48
C ASP A 105 23.11 -12.42 -0.41
N GLU A 106 23.08 -12.64 -1.71
CA GLU A 106 22.67 -11.62 -2.68
C GLU A 106 21.18 -11.26 -2.59
N ALA A 107 20.32 -12.15 -2.06
CA ALA A 107 18.89 -11.90 -1.88
C ALA A 107 18.59 -11.19 -0.55
N ILE A 108 19.15 -11.70 0.55
CA ILE A 108 19.06 -11.18 1.92
C ILE A 108 20.45 -10.66 2.31
N ASN A 109 20.69 -9.38 2.01
CA ASN A 109 21.97 -8.74 2.28
C ASN A 109 22.08 -8.25 3.76
N SER A 110 23.27 -7.79 4.13
CA SER A 110 23.55 -7.29 5.49
C SER A 110 22.72 -6.06 5.87
N GLU A 111 22.41 -5.19 4.91
CA GLU A 111 21.58 -4.00 5.11
C GLU A 111 20.15 -4.39 5.51
N LEU A 112 19.51 -5.26 4.73
CA LEU A 112 18.16 -5.74 5.00
C LEU A 112 18.10 -6.45 6.36
N LEU A 113 19.10 -7.28 6.67
CA LEU A 113 19.16 -7.97 7.96
C LEU A 113 19.32 -7.03 9.15
N SER A 114 20.12 -5.97 9.00
CA SER A 114 20.34 -4.98 10.07
C SER A 114 19.05 -4.29 10.53
N LYS A 115 18.00 -4.29 9.69
CA LYS A 115 16.69 -3.69 9.98
C LYS A 115 15.75 -4.63 10.74
N VAL A 116 16.02 -5.94 10.74
CA VAL A 116 15.13 -6.96 11.35
C VAL A 116 15.73 -7.64 12.59
N ILE A 117 17.00 -7.42 12.89
CA ILE A 117 17.70 -8.07 14.01
C ILE A 117 18.36 -7.03 14.92
N ILE A 118 18.57 -7.43 16.17
CA ILE A 118 19.40 -6.68 17.12
C ILE A 118 20.72 -7.43 17.29
N ARG A 119 21.85 -6.74 17.14
CA ARG A 119 23.18 -7.32 17.38
C ARG A 119 23.74 -6.78 18.69
N VAL A 120 24.10 -7.67 19.61
CA VAL A 120 24.74 -7.34 20.88
C VAL A 120 26.13 -7.97 20.92
N PRO A 121 27.20 -7.15 21.03
CA PRO A 121 28.56 -7.68 21.17
C PRO A 121 28.68 -8.57 22.41
N ARG A 122 29.46 -9.66 22.31
CA ARG A 122 29.68 -10.58 23.45
C ARG A 122 30.10 -9.88 24.75
N PRO A 123 30.98 -8.86 24.74
CA PRO A 123 31.37 -8.17 25.97
C PRO A 123 30.24 -7.44 26.69
N ARG A 124 29.10 -7.18 26.02
CA ARG A 124 27.96 -6.43 26.58
C ARG A 124 26.77 -7.32 26.94
N VAL A 125 26.96 -8.64 27.01
CA VAL A 125 25.87 -9.60 27.30
C VAL A 125 25.28 -9.35 28.69
N GLU A 126 26.07 -8.93 29.67
CA GLU A 126 25.58 -8.59 31.02
C GLU A 126 24.62 -7.38 31.01
N GLU A 127 24.77 -6.48 30.03
CA GLU A 127 23.91 -5.31 29.84
C GLU A 127 22.67 -5.60 28.98
N LEU A 128 22.51 -6.84 28.50
CA LEU A 128 21.44 -7.21 27.56
C LEU A 128 20.04 -6.78 28.03
N PRO A 129 19.62 -6.99 29.31
CA PRO A 129 18.30 -6.55 29.75
C PRO A 129 18.12 -5.03 29.63
N ALA A 130 19.15 -4.25 30.04
CA ALA A 130 19.11 -2.80 29.96
C ALA A 130 19.07 -2.30 28.50
N LEU A 131 19.84 -2.93 27.62
CA LEU A 131 19.84 -2.63 26.18
C LEU A 131 18.46 -2.86 25.56
N LEU A 132 17.84 -4.01 25.82
CA LEU A 132 16.53 -4.33 25.26
C LEU A 132 15.41 -3.46 25.85
N GLN A 133 15.47 -3.13 27.15
CA GLN A 133 14.53 -2.20 27.79
C GLN A 133 14.66 -0.76 27.29
N SER A 134 15.84 -0.37 26.81
CA SER A 134 16.07 0.97 26.27
C SER A 134 15.46 1.21 24.89
N LEU A 135 14.98 0.15 24.21
CA LEU A 135 14.40 0.27 22.88
C LEU A 135 13.01 0.93 22.93
N PRO A 136 12.78 2.03 22.18
CA PRO A 136 11.46 2.63 22.06
C PRO A 136 10.45 1.64 21.44
N GLU A 137 9.20 1.70 21.89
CA GLU A 137 8.12 0.85 21.35
C GLU A 137 7.95 1.01 19.84
N ALA A 138 8.09 2.25 19.33
CA ALA A 138 8.04 2.54 17.90
C ALA A 138 9.10 1.75 17.10
N HIS A 139 10.31 1.59 17.65
CA HIS A 139 11.37 0.79 17.01
C HIS A 139 11.03 -0.69 17.06
N ILE A 140 10.50 -1.19 18.18
CA ILE A 140 10.09 -2.60 18.31
C ILE A 140 9.02 -2.92 17.26
N VAL A 141 7.99 -2.08 17.11
CA VAL A 141 6.94 -2.26 16.12
C VAL A 141 7.51 -2.27 14.70
N GLU A 142 8.41 -1.34 14.38
CA GLU A 142 9.01 -1.28 13.04
C GLU A 142 9.91 -2.49 12.74
N ILE A 143 10.76 -2.91 13.67
CA ILE A 143 11.61 -4.10 13.49
C ILE A 143 10.74 -5.36 13.29
N ARG A 144 9.65 -5.52 14.06
CA ARG A 144 8.71 -6.64 13.89
C ARG A 144 8.02 -6.60 12.52
N ARG A 145 7.59 -5.42 12.08
CA ARG A 145 6.98 -5.22 10.76
C ARG A 145 7.94 -5.61 9.63
N GLN A 146 9.17 -5.11 9.67
CA GLN A 146 10.21 -5.43 8.69
C GLN A 146 10.55 -6.93 8.73
N GLY A 147 10.62 -7.51 9.93
CA GLY A 147 10.82 -8.96 10.12
C GLY A 147 9.71 -9.79 9.49
N GLN A 148 8.45 -9.38 9.62
CA GLN A 148 7.29 -10.04 9.02
C GLN A 148 7.34 -9.93 7.48
N ILE A 149 7.67 -8.76 6.93
CA ILE A 149 7.82 -8.57 5.48
C ILE A 149 8.93 -9.46 4.93
N LEU A 150 10.08 -9.49 5.60
CA LEU A 150 11.20 -10.36 5.22
C LEU A 150 10.79 -11.84 5.28
N PHE A 151 10.14 -12.25 6.37
CA PHE A 151 9.68 -13.63 6.50
C PHE A 151 8.70 -14.02 5.38
N GLN A 152 7.68 -13.21 5.13
CA GLN A 152 6.65 -13.49 4.11
C GLN A 152 7.27 -13.58 2.70
N ARG A 153 8.17 -12.65 2.36
CA ARG A 153 8.78 -12.59 1.02
C ARG A 153 9.79 -13.70 0.80
N TYR A 154 10.64 -13.98 1.78
CA TYR A 154 11.84 -14.80 1.55
C TYR A 154 11.83 -16.18 2.22
N LEU A 155 11.15 -16.33 3.37
CA LEU A 155 11.40 -17.48 4.27
C LEU A 155 10.17 -18.34 4.58
N LYS A 156 8.95 -17.83 4.31
CA LYS A 156 7.67 -18.39 4.76
C LYS A 156 7.47 -19.86 4.44
N ASP A 157 7.60 -20.22 3.17
CA ASP A 157 7.38 -21.57 2.68
C ASP A 157 8.44 -21.98 1.65
N LYS A 158 8.38 -23.23 1.20
CA LYS A 158 9.33 -23.79 0.23
C LYS A 158 9.38 -22.99 -1.07
N SER A 159 8.25 -22.41 -1.50
CA SER A 159 8.19 -21.59 -2.70
C SER A 159 8.96 -20.30 -2.46
N SER A 160 8.70 -19.58 -1.37
CA SER A 160 9.44 -18.35 -1.03
C SER A 160 10.95 -18.60 -0.92
N GLN A 161 11.35 -19.72 -0.30
CA GLN A 161 12.76 -20.10 -0.16
C GLN A 161 13.43 -20.41 -1.50
N LEU A 162 12.74 -21.12 -2.40
CA LEU A 162 13.23 -21.37 -3.76
C LEU A 162 13.35 -20.07 -4.56
N THR A 163 12.35 -19.20 -4.51
CA THR A 163 12.39 -17.91 -5.20
C THR A 163 13.50 -17.02 -4.64
N THR A 164 13.77 -17.07 -3.34
CA THR A 164 14.91 -16.38 -2.71
C THR A 164 16.25 -16.87 -3.24
N LEU A 165 16.41 -18.19 -3.40
CA LEU A 165 17.61 -18.76 -4.01
C LEU A 165 17.77 -18.30 -5.46
N LEU A 166 16.69 -18.33 -6.24
CA LEU A 166 16.70 -17.85 -7.63
C LEU A 166 17.01 -16.36 -7.72
N LEU A 167 16.46 -15.54 -6.81
CA LEU A 167 16.76 -14.12 -6.71
C LEU A 167 18.26 -13.91 -6.41
N ALA A 168 18.84 -14.67 -5.48
CA ALA A 168 20.26 -14.57 -5.16
C ALA A 168 21.15 -14.90 -6.37
N VAL A 169 20.81 -15.96 -7.13
CA VAL A 169 21.50 -16.32 -8.37
C VAL A 169 21.33 -15.24 -9.44
N SER A 170 20.10 -14.76 -9.64
CA SER A 170 19.77 -13.74 -10.63
C SER A 170 20.53 -12.44 -10.37
N ARG A 171 20.56 -11.96 -9.12
CA ARG A 171 21.34 -10.78 -8.71
C ARG A 171 22.84 -10.97 -8.88
N ARG A 172 23.36 -12.15 -8.54
CA ARG A 172 24.78 -12.48 -8.73
C ARG A 172 25.19 -12.42 -10.20
N LEU A 173 24.29 -12.83 -11.10
CA LEU A 173 24.51 -12.84 -12.55
C LEU A 173 24.11 -11.51 -13.23
N GLY A 174 23.46 -10.59 -12.51
CA GLY A 174 23.01 -9.31 -13.05
C GLY A 174 21.79 -9.42 -13.96
N PHE A 175 20.93 -10.42 -13.77
CA PHE A 175 19.69 -10.54 -14.54
C PHE A 175 18.56 -9.70 -13.92
N PRO A 176 17.71 -9.05 -14.74
CA PRO A 176 16.48 -8.45 -14.24
C PRO A 176 15.52 -9.53 -13.76
N GLN A 177 14.67 -9.19 -12.79
CA GLN A 177 13.59 -10.06 -12.35
C GLN A 177 12.46 -10.11 -13.39
N PRO A 178 11.65 -11.19 -13.38
CA PRO A 178 10.47 -11.26 -14.25
C PRO A 178 9.48 -10.12 -13.97
N PRO A 179 8.73 -9.67 -14.99
CA PRO A 179 7.71 -8.65 -14.79
C PRO A 179 6.65 -9.11 -13.79
N ALA A 180 6.15 -8.19 -12.98
CA ALA A 180 5.08 -8.46 -12.02
C ALA A 180 3.82 -8.99 -12.76
N PRO A 181 3.19 -10.08 -12.29
CA PRO A 181 2.06 -10.68 -13.00
C PRO A 181 0.89 -9.71 -13.13
N GLN A 182 0.42 -9.52 -14.36
CA GLN A 182 -0.78 -8.73 -14.66
C GLN A 182 -2.02 -9.63 -14.71
N TRP A 183 -3.18 -9.04 -14.46
CA TRP A 183 -4.46 -9.71 -14.59
C TRP A 183 -4.97 -9.57 -16.02
N SER A 184 -5.21 -10.69 -16.69
CA SER A 184 -5.73 -10.69 -18.06
C SER A 184 -7.19 -10.25 -18.08
N SER A 185 -7.47 -9.17 -18.81
CA SER A 185 -8.82 -8.63 -18.93
C SER A 185 -9.64 -9.44 -19.93
N LEU A 186 -10.85 -9.83 -19.53
CA LEU A 186 -11.80 -10.49 -20.41
C LEU A 186 -12.82 -9.46 -20.90
N PRO A 187 -12.95 -9.21 -22.22
CA PRO A 187 -13.93 -8.27 -22.72
C PRO A 187 -15.34 -8.78 -22.43
N VAL A 188 -16.24 -7.86 -22.10
CA VAL A 188 -17.67 -8.19 -21.99
C VAL A 188 -18.29 -8.49 -23.35
N TYR A 189 -17.88 -7.72 -24.37
CA TYR A 189 -18.33 -7.87 -25.74
C TYR A 189 -17.26 -8.60 -26.57
N LYS A 190 -17.38 -8.58 -27.91
CA LYS A 190 -16.30 -9.09 -28.78
C LYS A 190 -14.99 -8.30 -28.60
N GLU A 191 -15.13 -7.03 -28.27
CA GLU A 191 -14.04 -6.10 -27.97
C GLU A 191 -14.25 -5.48 -26.59
N PHE A 192 -13.24 -4.76 -26.07
CA PHE A 192 -13.37 -4.06 -24.80
C PHE A 192 -14.30 -2.85 -24.88
N GLN A 193 -14.48 -2.26 -26.07
CA GLN A 193 -15.34 -1.09 -26.24
C GLN A 193 -16.81 -1.51 -26.41
N PRO A 194 -17.76 -0.74 -25.86
CA PRO A 194 -19.18 -1.02 -26.04
C PRO A 194 -19.60 -0.78 -27.49
N PRO A 195 -20.41 -1.67 -28.10
CA PRO A 195 -20.74 -1.63 -29.53
C PRO A 195 -21.74 -0.53 -29.89
N LYS A 196 -22.63 -0.15 -28.96
CA LYS A 196 -23.64 0.89 -29.15
C LYS A 196 -23.30 2.07 -28.26
N GLN A 197 -23.13 3.24 -28.87
CA GLN A 197 -22.83 4.47 -28.17
C GLN A 197 -23.81 5.57 -28.57
N TYR A 198 -24.12 6.48 -27.64
CA TYR A 198 -24.92 7.68 -27.89
C TYR A 198 -24.11 8.95 -27.61
N PRO A 199 -24.29 10.02 -28.41
CA PRO A 199 -23.66 11.30 -28.14
C PRO A 199 -24.25 11.95 -26.90
N ILE A 200 -23.41 12.62 -26.12
CA ILE A 200 -23.83 13.35 -24.92
C ILE A 200 -24.04 14.82 -25.28
N HIS A 201 -25.17 15.38 -24.88
CA HIS A 201 -25.45 16.80 -25.05
C HIS A 201 -24.76 17.60 -23.93
N LYS A 202 -23.69 18.34 -24.27
CA LYS A 202 -22.86 19.09 -23.30
C LYS A 202 -23.67 20.02 -22.40
N GLU A 203 -24.74 20.63 -22.94
CA GLU A 203 -25.62 21.56 -22.23
C GLU A 203 -26.31 20.95 -20.99
N ASN A 204 -26.42 19.61 -20.95
CA ASN A 204 -27.06 18.89 -19.85
C ASN A 204 -26.07 18.46 -18.75
N ASN A 205 -24.76 18.65 -18.94
CA ASN A 205 -23.77 18.29 -17.95
C ASN A 205 -23.56 19.42 -16.93
N PHE A 206 -23.57 19.09 -15.64
CA PHE A 206 -23.31 20.01 -14.52
C PHE A 206 -21.90 20.65 -14.49
N GLN A 207 -21.06 20.36 -15.50
CA GLN A 207 -19.63 20.66 -15.56
C GLN A 207 -19.28 21.87 -16.46
N VAL A 208 -20.22 22.36 -17.30
CA VAL A 208 -19.97 23.35 -18.38
C VAL A 208 -19.35 24.66 -17.86
N ASP A 209 -19.55 24.99 -16.58
CA ASP A 209 -19.06 26.23 -15.97
C ASP A 209 -17.57 26.19 -15.56
N LEU A 210 -16.89 25.06 -15.79
CA LEU A 210 -15.48 24.79 -15.44
C LEU A 210 -14.55 24.59 -16.63
N ASP A 211 -15.06 24.38 -17.84
CA ASP A 211 -14.24 24.01 -19.01
C ASP A 211 -13.11 25.04 -19.29
N ASP A 212 -13.34 26.33 -18.99
CA ASP A 212 -12.34 27.40 -19.12
C ASP A 212 -11.26 27.43 -18.01
N PHE A 213 -11.44 26.67 -16.92
CA PHE A 213 -10.61 26.70 -15.71
C PHE A 213 -9.73 25.47 -15.52
N LEU A 214 -9.78 24.46 -16.40
CA LEU A 214 -9.05 23.20 -16.19
C LEU A 214 -8.07 22.85 -17.31
N GLY A 215 -7.88 23.76 -18.26
CA GLY A 215 -6.95 23.62 -19.36
C GLY A 215 -7.46 22.71 -20.49
N PRO A 216 -6.76 22.66 -21.61
CA PRO A 216 -7.19 21.86 -22.76
C PRO A 216 -7.05 20.36 -22.48
N ILE A 217 -7.91 19.57 -23.12
CA ILE A 217 -7.74 18.12 -23.23
C ILE A 217 -6.48 17.87 -24.05
N GLY A 218 -5.39 17.50 -23.37
CA GLY A 218 -4.14 17.13 -24.02
C GLY A 218 -4.26 15.79 -24.78
N PRO A 219 -3.27 15.47 -25.63
CA PRO A 219 -3.23 14.16 -26.28
C PRO A 219 -3.16 13.05 -25.24
N GLN A 220 -3.77 11.91 -25.58
CA GLN A 220 -3.70 10.71 -24.76
C GLN A 220 -2.24 10.21 -24.69
N GLN A 221 -1.75 9.95 -23.49
CA GLN A 221 -0.38 9.52 -23.22
C GLN A 221 -0.38 8.51 -22.07
N SER A 222 0.03 7.28 -22.36
CA SER A 222 0.27 6.24 -21.36
C SER A 222 1.47 6.58 -20.48
N SER A 223 1.48 6.09 -19.24
CA SER A 223 2.65 6.16 -18.37
C SER A 223 3.82 5.38 -18.95
N LEU A 224 5.03 5.89 -18.73
CA LEU A 224 6.24 5.16 -19.08
C LEU A 224 6.39 3.96 -18.15
N SER A 225 6.69 2.79 -18.70
CA SER A 225 6.83 1.56 -17.92
C SER A 225 8.25 0.99 -18.01
N TYR A 226 8.65 0.28 -16.95
CA TYR A 226 9.93 -0.42 -16.81
C TYR A 226 11.16 0.47 -16.95
N GLN A 227 11.06 1.75 -16.59
CA GLN A 227 12.18 2.70 -16.66
C GLN A 227 13.38 2.29 -15.80
N SER A 228 13.13 1.60 -14.68
CA SER A 228 14.15 1.16 -13.73
C SER A 228 14.50 -0.33 -13.85
N ASN A 229 14.29 -0.95 -15.02
CA ASN A 229 14.65 -2.35 -15.27
C ASN A 229 16.15 -2.66 -15.10
N TYR A 230 17.02 -1.66 -15.17
CA TYR A 230 18.45 -1.79 -14.90
C TYR A 230 18.86 -1.26 -13.52
N THR A 231 18.25 -0.17 -13.06
CA THR A 231 18.72 0.60 -11.88
C THR A 231 17.79 0.50 -10.68
N GLY A 232 16.57 0.00 -10.84
CA GLY A 232 15.54 -0.04 -9.80
C GLY A 232 15.47 -1.36 -9.04
N PRO A 233 14.60 -1.42 -8.02
CA PRO A 233 14.25 -2.66 -7.34
C PRO A 233 13.71 -3.70 -8.33
N GLY A 234 14.25 -4.92 -8.28
CA GLY A 234 13.92 -5.97 -9.25
C GLY A 234 14.62 -5.84 -10.61
N GLY A 235 15.39 -4.77 -10.84
CA GLY A 235 16.25 -4.63 -12.02
C GLY A 235 17.53 -5.47 -11.94
N SER A 236 18.40 -5.33 -12.95
CA SER A 236 19.74 -5.93 -12.93
C SER A 236 20.61 -5.23 -11.87
N ALA A 237 20.50 -5.72 -10.64
CA ALA A 237 20.85 -5.08 -9.35
C ALA A 237 22.29 -4.58 -9.12
N ARG A 238 23.12 -4.40 -10.16
CA ARG A 238 24.51 -3.93 -10.06
C ARG A 238 24.80 -2.64 -10.85
N LEU A 239 23.81 -2.00 -11.48
CA LEU A 239 24.00 -0.82 -12.33
C LEU A 239 23.70 0.54 -11.67
N ALA A 240 23.73 0.59 -10.32
CA ALA A 240 23.38 1.71 -9.43
C ALA A 240 21.89 1.79 -9.08
N SER A 241 21.60 1.65 -7.78
CA SER A 241 20.30 2.01 -7.21
C SER A 241 20.31 3.49 -6.89
N VAL A 242 19.50 4.27 -7.60
CA VAL A 242 19.27 5.68 -7.29
C VAL A 242 17.94 5.76 -6.55
N SER A 243 17.99 6.16 -5.27
CA SER A 243 16.82 6.27 -4.42
C SER A 243 16.86 7.57 -3.65
N PHE A 244 15.78 8.37 -3.73
CA PHE A 244 15.63 9.62 -2.98
C PHE A 244 15.34 9.38 -1.49
N TYR A 245 14.65 8.28 -1.20
CA TYR A 245 14.34 7.82 0.14
C TYR A 245 15.19 6.58 0.42
N GLY A 246 16.05 6.59 1.44
CA GLY A 246 16.70 5.33 1.86
C GLY A 246 15.64 4.25 2.09
N GLY A 247 15.82 3.05 1.53
CA GLY A 247 14.94 1.91 1.80
C GLY A 247 13.83 1.59 0.78
N ILE A 248 13.85 2.10 -0.46
CA ILE A 248 12.91 1.61 -1.51
C ILE A 248 13.04 0.07 -1.70
N SER A 249 14.25 -0.47 -1.56
CA SER A 249 14.51 -1.93 -1.57
C SER A 249 13.78 -2.70 -0.48
N ASP A 250 13.37 -2.02 0.60
CA ASP A 250 12.63 -2.61 1.71
C ASP A 250 11.13 -2.63 1.42
N VAL A 251 10.65 -1.62 0.69
CA VAL A 251 9.23 -1.42 0.44
C VAL A 251 8.75 -2.19 -0.78
N VAL A 252 9.48 -2.14 -1.90
CA VAL A 252 9.13 -2.84 -3.15
C VAL A 252 9.54 -4.30 -3.07
N ASN A 253 8.65 -5.22 -3.44
CA ASN A 253 8.99 -6.64 -3.51
C ASN A 253 10.03 -6.91 -4.60
N PRO A 254 11.28 -7.29 -4.24
CA PRO A 254 12.35 -7.36 -5.22
C PRO A 254 12.37 -8.66 -6.01
N LEU A 255 11.35 -9.52 -5.85
CA LEU A 255 11.15 -10.72 -6.66
C LEU A 255 10.56 -10.40 -8.04
N TRP A 256 9.99 -9.21 -8.20
CA TRP A 256 9.30 -8.79 -9.41
C TRP A 256 9.84 -7.47 -9.92
N LEU A 257 9.81 -7.33 -11.23
CA LEU A 257 9.99 -6.05 -11.89
C LEU A 257 8.62 -5.41 -12.13
N PHE A 258 8.32 -4.32 -11.43
CA PHE A 258 7.06 -3.60 -11.59
C PHE A 258 7.13 -2.62 -12.77
N PRO A 259 5.99 -2.32 -13.45
CA PRO A 259 5.95 -1.30 -14.50
C PRO A 259 6.42 0.07 -14.02
N SER A 260 6.06 0.45 -12.79
CA SER A 260 6.42 1.73 -12.17
C SER A 260 6.25 1.60 -10.65
N THR A 261 6.85 2.52 -9.88
CA THR A 261 6.72 2.54 -8.42
C THR A 261 6.47 3.96 -7.91
N PRO A 262 5.76 4.15 -6.78
CA PRO A 262 5.42 5.48 -6.30
C PRO A 262 6.58 6.28 -5.69
N TRP A 263 7.77 5.66 -5.54
CA TRP A 263 8.91 6.25 -4.83
C TRP A 263 9.97 6.86 -5.74
N GLU A 264 9.64 7.12 -7.00
CA GLU A 264 10.55 7.78 -7.94
C GLU A 264 10.91 9.20 -7.47
N PRO A 265 12.20 9.60 -7.54
CA PRO A 265 12.62 10.96 -7.20
C PRO A 265 11.93 12.00 -8.08
N PRO A 266 11.39 13.09 -7.50
CA PRO A 266 10.97 14.24 -8.30
C PRO A 266 12.20 14.91 -8.94
N LEU A 267 11.99 15.56 -10.09
CA LEU A 267 13.02 16.36 -10.74
C LEU A 267 13.21 17.71 -10.02
N PRO A 268 14.39 18.35 -10.08
CA PRO A 268 14.59 19.68 -9.51
C PRO A 268 13.79 20.75 -10.27
N SER A 269 13.55 21.90 -9.63
CA SER A 269 12.70 22.97 -10.18
C SER A 269 13.19 23.60 -11.49
N ASP A 270 14.49 23.54 -11.75
CA ASP A 270 15.10 24.01 -12.99
C ASP A 270 14.97 23.00 -14.14
N ALA A 271 14.65 21.73 -13.86
CA ALA A 271 14.55 20.66 -14.86
C ALA A 271 13.58 21.02 -16.01
N ALA A 272 12.48 21.69 -15.70
CA ALA A 272 11.48 22.08 -16.69
C ALA A 272 11.97 23.16 -17.68
N PHE A 273 13.05 23.87 -17.36
CA PHE A 273 13.61 24.96 -18.17
C PHE A 273 14.89 24.56 -18.92
N VAL A 274 15.45 23.39 -18.63
CA VAL A 274 16.58 22.83 -19.37
C VAL A 274 16.06 22.20 -20.67
N PRO A 275 16.70 22.43 -21.83
CA PRO A 275 16.21 21.91 -23.12
C PRO A 275 15.97 20.39 -23.13
N TYR A 276 16.74 19.63 -22.36
CA TYR A 276 16.57 18.18 -22.22
C TYR A 276 15.36 17.80 -21.34
N GLY A 277 15.09 18.57 -20.27
CA GLY A 277 14.00 18.27 -19.33
C GLY A 277 12.61 18.56 -19.89
N SER A 278 12.45 19.69 -20.59
CA SER A 278 11.18 20.07 -21.22
C SER A 278 10.78 19.12 -22.36
N THR A 279 11.74 18.63 -23.15
CA THR A 279 11.46 17.83 -24.36
C THR A 279 11.48 16.33 -24.13
N ASN A 280 12.43 15.78 -23.37
CA ASN A 280 12.58 14.33 -23.21
C ASN A 280 11.77 13.75 -22.04
N HIS A 281 11.51 14.53 -20.99
CA HIS A 281 10.73 14.08 -19.83
C HIS A 281 9.29 14.57 -19.85
N GLY A 282 8.87 15.31 -20.90
CA GLY A 282 7.51 15.81 -21.02
C GLY A 282 7.09 16.78 -19.91
N LEU A 283 8.04 17.46 -19.26
CA LEU A 283 7.76 18.49 -18.27
C LEU A 283 7.13 19.71 -18.94
N ARG A 284 5.99 20.18 -18.40
CA ARG A 284 5.29 21.38 -18.85
C ARG A 284 5.16 22.37 -17.69
N PRO A 285 6.13 23.28 -17.51
CA PRO A 285 6.08 24.23 -16.41
C PRO A 285 4.89 25.18 -16.59
N ILE A 286 4.35 25.63 -15.46
CA ILE A 286 3.42 26.75 -15.46
C ILE A 286 4.25 27.99 -15.79
N ASN A 287 3.89 28.67 -16.88
CA ASN A 287 4.49 29.96 -17.18
C ASN A 287 4.10 30.92 -16.06
N HIS A 288 5.05 31.59 -15.42
CA HIS A 288 4.79 32.52 -14.31
C HIS A 288 5.03 33.99 -14.73
N THR A 289 5.06 34.26 -16.04
CA THR A 289 5.51 35.55 -16.57
C THR A 289 4.43 36.62 -16.57
N ILE A 290 3.14 36.25 -16.46
CA ILE A 290 2.04 37.20 -16.51
C ILE A 290 1.36 37.28 -15.14
N ASN A 291 0.87 38.46 -14.81
CA ASN A 291 0.10 38.76 -13.59
C ASN A 291 -1.20 37.94 -13.41
N LEU A 292 -1.42 36.86 -14.18
CA LEU A 292 -2.59 35.99 -14.26
C LEU A 292 -2.26 34.55 -13.83
N ALA A 293 -1.66 34.39 -12.65
CA ALA A 293 -1.19 33.09 -12.16
C ALA A 293 -2.25 31.97 -12.25
N GLY A 294 -3.54 32.28 -12.06
CA GLY A 294 -4.63 31.31 -12.23
C GLY A 294 -4.80 30.80 -13.66
N TYR A 295 -4.81 31.68 -14.66
CA TYR A 295 -4.96 31.29 -16.07
C TYR A 295 -3.81 30.38 -16.53
N GLU A 296 -2.56 30.78 -16.24
CA GLU A 296 -1.38 29.99 -16.63
C GLU A 296 -1.32 28.66 -15.88
N PHE A 297 -1.74 28.63 -14.60
CA PHE A 297 -1.85 27.41 -13.80
C PHE A 297 -2.85 26.41 -14.40
N ASN A 298 -3.94 26.90 -14.98
CA ASN A 298 -4.98 26.06 -15.56
C ASN A 298 -4.54 25.41 -16.86
N MET A 299 -3.63 26.03 -17.61
CA MET A 299 -3.17 25.50 -18.90
C MET A 299 -2.29 24.25 -18.79
N ASN A 300 -1.64 24.01 -17.64
CA ASN A 300 -0.73 22.88 -17.46
C ASN A 300 -0.83 22.28 -16.06
N LEU A 301 -0.56 20.97 -15.94
CA LEU A 301 -0.48 20.27 -14.65
C LEU A 301 0.57 20.84 -13.69
N GLY A 302 1.62 21.47 -14.22
CA GLY A 302 2.74 21.99 -13.44
C GLY A 302 3.44 20.92 -12.62
N GLY A 303 4.16 21.35 -11.58
CA GLY A 303 4.87 20.47 -10.66
C GLY A 303 6.15 19.87 -11.23
N MET A 304 6.78 19.00 -10.45
CA MET A 304 8.11 18.41 -10.70
C MET A 304 8.06 17.00 -11.30
N TYR A 305 6.91 16.64 -11.85
CA TYR A 305 6.66 15.36 -12.49
C TYR A 305 6.32 15.56 -13.97
N PRO A 306 6.71 14.62 -14.86
CA PRO A 306 6.28 14.58 -16.25
C PRO A 306 4.78 14.80 -16.44
N TYR A 307 4.38 15.25 -17.63
CA TYR A 307 2.99 15.17 -18.04
C TYR A 307 2.50 13.72 -17.95
N GLU A 308 1.34 13.56 -17.33
CA GLU A 308 0.77 12.26 -17.02
C GLU A 308 -0.75 12.37 -17.00
N GLN A 309 -1.37 11.21 -17.16
CA GLN A 309 -2.82 11.04 -17.16
C GLN A 309 -3.21 9.95 -16.18
N PHE A 310 -4.49 9.84 -15.87
CA PHE A 310 -5.02 8.81 -14.97
C PHE A 310 -6.09 7.96 -15.65
N THR A 311 -6.25 6.73 -15.16
CA THR A 311 -7.33 5.83 -15.54
C THR A 311 -8.39 5.82 -14.46
N ILE A 312 -9.66 5.98 -14.84
CA ILE A 312 -10.78 5.78 -13.92
C ILE A 312 -11.15 4.30 -13.90
N VAL A 313 -11.29 3.72 -12.71
CA VAL A 313 -11.81 2.36 -12.51
C VAL A 313 -13.15 2.44 -11.79
N VAL A 314 -14.21 1.93 -12.44
CA VAL A 314 -15.57 1.88 -11.89
C VAL A 314 -16.00 0.43 -11.74
N LEU A 315 -16.33 0.01 -10.53
CA LEU A 315 -16.96 -1.29 -10.27
C LEU A 315 -18.47 -1.11 -10.31
N THR A 316 -19.17 -1.88 -11.15
CA THR A 316 -20.64 -1.77 -11.31
C THR A 316 -21.32 -3.11 -11.06
N TYR A 317 -22.46 -3.08 -10.36
CA TYR A 317 -23.35 -4.23 -10.19
C TYR A 317 -24.81 -3.78 -10.29
N ASP A 318 -25.47 -4.18 -11.38
CA ASP A 318 -26.92 -4.02 -11.59
C ASP A 318 -27.45 -2.56 -11.51
N ARG A 319 -26.60 -1.59 -11.87
CA ARG A 319 -26.89 -0.14 -11.79
C ARG A 319 -26.55 0.61 -13.07
N PHE A 320 -26.82 0.00 -14.22
CA PHE A 320 -26.38 0.53 -15.53
C PHE A 320 -26.79 1.98 -15.79
N ASN A 321 -28.01 2.38 -15.43
CA ASN A 321 -28.48 3.76 -15.64
C ASN A 321 -27.69 4.77 -14.80
N LEU A 322 -27.37 4.43 -13.56
CA LEU A 322 -26.61 5.29 -12.66
C LEU A 322 -25.14 5.35 -13.09
N LEU A 323 -24.58 4.21 -13.50
CA LEU A 323 -23.27 4.14 -14.13
C LEU A 323 -23.20 5.09 -15.35
N CYS A 324 -24.19 5.09 -16.24
CA CYS A 324 -24.23 5.98 -17.39
C CYS A 324 -24.19 7.46 -16.97
N GLN A 325 -24.96 7.86 -15.96
CA GLN A 325 -24.92 9.24 -15.44
C GLN A 325 -23.53 9.61 -14.90
N THR A 326 -22.91 8.69 -14.15
CA THR A 326 -21.54 8.88 -13.66
C THR A 326 -20.54 9.00 -14.81
N LEU A 327 -20.64 8.15 -15.84
CA LEU A 327 -19.79 8.19 -17.02
C LEU A 327 -19.97 9.47 -17.84
N GLU A 328 -21.22 9.93 -18.04
CA GLU A 328 -21.52 11.18 -18.73
C GLU A 328 -20.84 12.39 -18.07
N SER A 329 -20.76 12.37 -16.75
CA SER A 329 -20.11 13.44 -15.97
C SER A 329 -18.62 13.60 -16.29
N PHE A 330 -17.96 12.58 -16.85
CA PHE A 330 -16.53 12.62 -17.20
C PHE A 330 -16.25 13.13 -18.62
N LEU A 331 -17.27 13.48 -19.39
CA LEU A 331 -17.08 14.06 -20.72
C LEU A 331 -16.20 15.31 -20.65
N ASN A 332 -15.15 15.35 -21.47
CA ASN A 332 -14.14 16.42 -21.52
C ASN A 332 -13.28 16.60 -20.26
N LEU A 333 -13.31 15.67 -19.30
CA LEU A 333 -12.43 15.71 -18.13
C LEU A 333 -10.95 15.75 -18.55
N PRO A 334 -10.19 16.80 -18.17
CA PRO A 334 -8.76 16.89 -18.47
C PRO A 334 -7.96 15.79 -17.79
N TYR A 335 -6.87 15.37 -18.46
CA TYR A 335 -5.92 14.34 -18.00
C TYR A 335 -6.52 12.94 -17.77
N LEU A 336 -7.76 12.70 -18.19
CA LEU A 336 -8.32 11.36 -18.26
C LEU A 336 -7.72 10.61 -19.46
N HIS A 337 -7.16 9.43 -19.22
CA HIS A 337 -6.61 8.55 -20.27
C HIS A 337 -7.67 7.60 -20.83
N SER A 338 -8.36 6.89 -19.94
CA SER A 338 -9.35 5.88 -20.26
C SER A 338 -10.21 5.56 -19.04
N ILE A 339 -11.38 4.95 -19.27
CA ILE A 339 -12.22 4.43 -18.20
C ILE A 339 -12.28 2.91 -18.31
N LEU A 340 -12.01 2.21 -17.21
CA LEU A 340 -12.17 0.77 -17.08
C LEU A 340 -13.41 0.47 -16.23
N VAL A 341 -14.44 -0.06 -16.86
CA VAL A 341 -15.66 -0.51 -16.20
C VAL A 341 -15.51 -2.00 -15.89
N VAL A 342 -15.46 -2.31 -14.59
CA VAL A 342 -15.42 -3.67 -14.07
C VAL A 342 -16.86 -4.14 -13.88
N TRP A 343 -17.36 -4.91 -14.86
CA TRP A 343 -18.70 -5.48 -14.80
C TRP A 343 -18.71 -6.64 -13.80
N ASN A 344 -19.25 -6.39 -12.61
CA ASN A 344 -19.20 -7.32 -11.48
C ASN A 344 -20.37 -8.30 -11.47
N ASN A 345 -21.41 -8.05 -12.29
CA ASN A 345 -22.51 -8.97 -12.44
C ASN A 345 -22.05 -10.20 -13.26
N PRO A 346 -22.22 -11.45 -12.75
CA PRO A 346 -21.86 -12.65 -13.50
C PRO A 346 -22.61 -12.78 -14.83
N VAL A 347 -23.81 -12.19 -14.92
CA VAL A 347 -24.59 -12.09 -16.15
C VAL A 347 -24.06 -10.92 -16.98
N PRO A 348 -23.66 -11.13 -18.25
CA PRO A 348 -23.20 -10.04 -19.09
C PRO A 348 -24.32 -9.01 -19.33
N PRO A 349 -23.98 -7.72 -19.53
CA PRO A 349 -24.95 -6.70 -19.90
C PRO A 349 -25.66 -7.07 -21.20
N ASN A 350 -26.90 -6.60 -21.34
CA ASN A 350 -27.63 -6.75 -22.59
C ASN A 350 -26.84 -6.07 -23.74
N PRO A 351 -26.55 -6.78 -24.87
CA PRO A 351 -25.85 -6.22 -26.02
C PRO A 351 -26.50 -4.97 -26.64
N ASP A 352 -27.79 -4.76 -26.38
CA ASP A 352 -28.56 -3.60 -26.86
C ASP A 352 -28.41 -2.35 -25.99
N LEU A 353 -27.76 -2.45 -24.83
CA LEU A 353 -27.46 -1.30 -23.99
C LEU A 353 -26.59 -0.31 -24.75
N SER A 354 -27.02 0.95 -24.76
CA SER A 354 -26.28 2.05 -25.37
C SER A 354 -25.47 2.75 -24.28
N TRP A 355 -24.20 3.03 -24.56
CA TRP A 355 -23.26 3.63 -23.64
C TRP A 355 -22.96 5.09 -24.02
N PRO A 356 -22.62 5.97 -23.06
CA PRO A 356 -22.25 7.34 -23.39
C PRO A 356 -20.96 7.40 -24.21
N GLN A 357 -20.94 8.18 -25.28
CA GLN A 357 -19.74 8.42 -26.08
C GLN A 357 -18.89 9.53 -25.44
N LEU A 358 -17.70 9.18 -24.95
CA LEU A 358 -16.74 10.10 -24.36
C LEU A 358 -15.58 10.42 -25.31
N HIS A 359 -14.78 11.43 -24.97
CA HIS A 359 -13.55 11.78 -25.69
C HIS A 359 -12.43 10.75 -25.48
N VAL A 360 -12.58 9.85 -24.51
CA VAL A 360 -11.65 8.76 -24.18
C VAL A 360 -12.35 7.40 -24.30
N PRO A 361 -11.60 6.30 -24.49
CA PRO A 361 -12.19 4.98 -24.57
C PRO A 361 -12.78 4.51 -23.22
N ILE A 362 -14.02 4.01 -23.26
CA ILE A 362 -14.62 3.19 -22.21
C ILE A 362 -14.31 1.72 -22.52
N LYS A 363 -13.53 1.08 -21.67
CA LYS A 363 -13.18 -0.34 -21.74
C LYS A 363 -14.03 -1.10 -20.71
N VAL A 364 -14.81 -2.09 -21.14
CA VAL A 364 -15.72 -2.87 -20.28
C VAL A 364 -15.23 -4.31 -20.18
N ILE A 365 -14.96 -4.75 -18.95
CA ILE A 365 -14.43 -6.09 -18.67
C ILE A 365 -15.38 -6.91 -17.81
N ARG A 366 -15.38 -8.22 -18.02
CA ARG A 366 -16.22 -9.16 -17.29
C ARG A 366 -15.46 -9.74 -16.10
N SER A 367 -16.09 -9.69 -14.93
CA SER A 367 -15.60 -10.41 -13.75
C SER A 367 -16.12 -11.84 -13.72
N GLN A 368 -15.32 -12.76 -13.16
CA GLN A 368 -15.72 -14.18 -13.03
C GLN A 368 -16.79 -14.37 -11.94
N ASN A 369 -16.71 -13.57 -10.87
CA ASN A 369 -17.61 -13.60 -9.73
C ASN A 369 -17.93 -12.16 -9.28
N ASN A 370 -19.01 -12.01 -8.51
CA ASN A 370 -19.34 -10.74 -7.87
C ASN A 370 -18.44 -10.56 -6.64
N SER A 371 -17.37 -9.78 -6.78
CA SER A 371 -16.42 -9.49 -5.69
C SER A 371 -16.05 -8.02 -5.68
N LEU A 372 -16.00 -7.42 -4.49
CA LEU A 372 -15.52 -6.04 -4.31
C LEU A 372 -14.01 -5.91 -4.59
N ASN A 373 -13.26 -7.01 -4.47
CA ASN A 373 -11.82 -7.06 -4.76
C ASN A 373 -11.49 -6.81 -6.24
N ASN A 374 -12.45 -7.04 -7.15
CA ASN A 374 -12.20 -7.01 -8.60
C ASN A 374 -11.68 -5.65 -9.08
N ARG A 375 -12.07 -4.55 -8.42
CA ARG A 375 -11.60 -3.19 -8.75
C ARG A 375 -10.10 -2.96 -8.50
N PHE A 376 -9.44 -3.82 -7.73
CA PHE A 376 -8.02 -3.69 -7.35
C PHE A 376 -7.10 -4.67 -8.07
N LEU A 377 -7.61 -5.42 -9.04
CA LEU A 377 -6.79 -6.32 -9.84
C LEU A 377 -5.85 -5.53 -10.77
N PRO A 378 -4.60 -5.99 -10.98
CA PRO A 378 -3.63 -5.31 -11.83
C PRO A 378 -3.93 -5.56 -13.31
N TYR A 379 -5.07 -5.07 -13.80
CA TYR A 379 -5.51 -5.28 -15.18
C TYR A 379 -4.48 -4.77 -16.19
N ASP A 380 -4.21 -5.60 -17.20
CA ASP A 380 -3.36 -5.30 -18.36
C ASP A 380 -3.81 -4.05 -19.15
N LEU A 381 -5.09 -3.68 -19.06
CA LEU A 381 -5.67 -2.49 -19.72
C LEU A 381 -5.39 -1.15 -19.03
N ILE A 382 -4.87 -1.17 -17.80
CA ILE A 382 -4.52 0.06 -17.06
C ILE A 382 -3.12 0.49 -17.50
N GLU A 383 -3.04 1.60 -18.23
CA GLU A 383 -1.80 2.08 -18.86
C GLU A 383 -1.22 3.32 -18.17
N THR A 384 -1.83 3.76 -17.07
CA THR A 384 -1.41 4.93 -16.29
C THR A 384 -0.94 4.52 -14.89
N ASP A 385 -0.07 5.34 -14.30
CA ASP A 385 0.38 5.15 -12.91
C ASP A 385 -0.67 5.55 -11.90
N ALA A 386 -1.48 6.57 -12.22
CA ALA A 386 -2.56 7.07 -11.41
C ALA A 386 -3.86 6.34 -11.72
N ILE A 387 -4.47 5.73 -10.70
CA ILE A 387 -5.81 5.17 -10.78
C ILE A 387 -6.74 6.02 -9.93
N LEU A 388 -7.79 6.57 -10.53
CA LEU A 388 -8.94 7.09 -9.81
C LEU A 388 -9.96 5.96 -9.67
N SER A 389 -10.09 5.41 -8.48
CA SER A 389 -11.15 4.46 -8.17
C SER A 389 -12.39 5.24 -7.72
N ILE A 390 -13.50 5.00 -8.41
CA ILE A 390 -14.79 5.65 -8.10
C ILE A 390 -15.93 4.63 -8.06
N ASP A 391 -16.87 4.79 -7.15
CA ASP A 391 -18.09 3.98 -7.12
C ASP A 391 -19.08 4.43 -8.22
N ASP A 392 -19.97 3.53 -8.63
CA ASP A 392 -20.89 3.77 -9.76
C ASP A 392 -21.96 4.82 -9.47
N ASP A 393 -22.10 5.25 -8.22
CA ASP A 393 -23.08 6.20 -7.70
C ASP A 393 -22.49 7.53 -7.21
N ILE A 394 -21.19 7.76 -7.42
CA ILE A 394 -20.49 8.96 -6.96
C ILE A 394 -20.27 9.94 -8.11
N GLN A 395 -20.70 11.18 -7.91
CA GLN A 395 -20.47 12.29 -8.82
C GLN A 395 -19.45 13.26 -8.22
N LEU A 396 -18.38 13.54 -8.97
CA LEU A 396 -17.35 14.51 -8.61
C LEU A 396 -17.24 15.56 -9.72
N ARG A 397 -17.00 16.81 -9.35
CA ARG A 397 -16.72 17.87 -10.32
C ARG A 397 -15.31 17.72 -10.89
N HIS A 398 -15.11 18.17 -12.12
CA HIS A 398 -13.80 18.09 -12.77
C HIS A 398 -12.72 18.86 -12.00
N ASP A 399 -13.04 20.00 -11.38
CA ASP A 399 -12.08 20.76 -10.59
C ASP A 399 -11.64 19.99 -9.33
N GLU A 400 -12.55 19.27 -8.69
CA GLU A 400 -12.25 18.36 -7.57
C GLU A 400 -11.34 17.22 -8.01
N ILE A 401 -11.66 16.57 -9.14
CA ILE A 401 -10.86 15.46 -9.68
C ILE A 401 -9.45 15.94 -10.07
N VAL A 402 -9.35 17.05 -10.80
CA VAL A 402 -8.05 17.60 -11.24
C VAL A 402 -7.23 18.09 -10.04
N PHE A 403 -7.85 18.70 -9.04
CA PHE A 403 -7.16 19.05 -7.80
C PHE A 403 -6.66 17.80 -7.06
N GLY A 404 -7.51 16.79 -6.87
CA GLY A 404 -7.14 15.51 -6.26
C GLY A 404 -6.00 14.82 -6.99
N PHE A 405 -6.03 14.85 -8.33
CA PHE A 405 -4.95 14.32 -9.17
C PHE A 405 -3.64 15.08 -8.93
N ARG A 406 -3.64 16.42 -8.89
CA ARG A 406 -2.43 17.21 -8.61
C ARG A 406 -1.85 16.90 -7.24
N VAL A 407 -2.70 16.80 -6.21
CA VAL A 407 -2.25 16.41 -4.85
C VAL A 407 -1.67 14.99 -4.87
N TRP A 408 -2.29 14.04 -5.57
CA TRP A 408 -1.75 12.69 -5.72
C TRP A 408 -0.38 12.67 -6.39
N ARG A 409 -0.14 13.51 -7.41
CA ARG A 409 1.18 13.57 -8.10
C ARG A 409 2.32 13.92 -7.13
N GLU A 410 2.05 14.72 -6.10
CA GLU A 410 3.02 15.09 -5.06
C GLU A 410 3.11 14.04 -3.92
N HIS A 411 2.14 13.13 -3.84
CA HIS A 411 1.97 12.15 -2.78
C HIS A 411 1.67 10.75 -3.32
N ARG A 412 2.43 10.30 -4.33
CA ARG A 412 2.21 9.04 -5.06
C ARG A 412 2.18 7.80 -4.18
N ASP A 413 2.87 7.84 -3.03
CA ASP A 413 2.97 6.74 -2.08
C ASP A 413 1.87 6.75 -1.00
N GLN A 414 0.85 7.61 -1.16
CA GLN A 414 -0.29 7.69 -0.25
C GLN A 414 -1.61 7.56 -1.02
N LEU A 415 -2.66 7.16 -0.31
CA LEU A 415 -4.02 7.23 -0.82
C LEU A 415 -4.49 8.68 -0.72
N VAL A 416 -4.91 9.28 -1.83
CA VAL A 416 -5.39 10.66 -1.88
C VAL A 416 -6.85 10.67 -2.30
N GLY A 417 -7.75 11.19 -1.49
CA GLY A 417 -9.16 11.17 -1.87
C GLY A 417 -10.06 11.96 -0.94
N PHE A 418 -11.35 11.74 -1.09
CA PHE A 418 -12.36 12.68 -0.62
C PHE A 418 -13.16 12.17 0.60
N PRO A 419 -13.69 10.93 0.65
CA PRO A 419 -14.47 10.45 1.79
C PRO A 419 -13.54 9.99 2.91
N ALA A 420 -13.33 10.85 3.90
CA ALA A 420 -12.52 10.54 5.08
C ALA A 420 -13.30 9.81 6.16
N ARG A 421 -12.65 8.82 6.79
CA ARG A 421 -13.19 7.97 7.86
C ARG A 421 -12.11 7.70 8.90
N ALA A 422 -12.51 7.26 10.08
CA ALA A 422 -11.61 7.00 11.19
C ALA A 422 -11.86 5.63 11.81
N HIS A 423 -10.88 5.18 12.58
CA HIS A 423 -11.04 4.08 13.53
C HIS A 423 -10.71 4.63 14.91
N PHE A 424 -11.31 4.11 15.96
CA PHE A 424 -11.02 4.53 17.33
C PHE A 424 -11.03 3.34 18.28
N TRP A 425 -10.33 3.47 19.40
CA TRP A 425 -10.28 2.43 20.42
C TRP A 425 -11.45 2.60 21.39
N ASN A 426 -12.25 1.55 21.57
CA ASN A 426 -13.20 1.48 22.67
C ASN A 426 -12.55 0.76 23.84
N GLY A 427 -12.26 1.50 24.92
CA GLY A 427 -11.65 0.96 26.13
C GLY A 427 -12.54 -0.05 26.87
N SER A 428 -13.87 0.09 26.79
CA SER A 428 -14.81 -0.82 27.46
C SER A 428 -14.82 -2.20 26.83
N ASP A 429 -14.84 -2.25 25.49
CA ASP A 429 -14.91 -3.50 24.74
C ASP A 429 -13.52 -4.05 24.38
N SER A 430 -12.46 -3.30 24.71
CA SER A 430 -11.08 -3.59 24.30
C SER A 430 -10.98 -3.92 22.80
N SER A 431 -11.65 -3.12 21.97
CA SER A 431 -11.73 -3.34 20.53
C SER A 431 -11.73 -2.03 19.75
N TRP A 432 -11.32 -2.12 18.49
CA TRP A 432 -11.40 -1.01 17.55
C TRP A 432 -12.82 -0.89 16.98
N PHE A 433 -13.29 0.33 16.75
CA PHE A 433 -14.53 0.55 16.02
C PHE A 433 -14.32 1.49 14.84
N TYR A 434 -15.12 1.27 13.80
CA TYR A 434 -15.16 2.13 12.62
C TYR A 434 -16.03 3.35 12.89
N ASN A 435 -15.57 4.54 12.51
CA ASN A 435 -16.31 5.78 12.68
C ASN A 435 -16.46 6.52 11.33
N SER A 436 -17.72 6.86 11.01
CA SER A 436 -18.11 7.61 9.82
C SER A 436 -18.53 9.06 10.05
N ASP A 437 -18.54 9.51 11.30
CA ASP A 437 -18.95 10.85 11.67
C ASP A 437 -17.92 11.92 11.26
N TYR A 438 -18.35 13.17 11.29
CA TYR A 438 -17.51 14.33 11.01
C TYR A 438 -16.53 14.59 12.16
N MET A 439 -15.30 14.09 12.01
CA MET A 439 -14.24 14.21 13.01
C MET A 439 -13.09 15.12 12.56
N CYS A 440 -12.33 15.64 13.54
CA CYS A 440 -11.14 16.46 13.30
C CYS A 440 -9.90 15.65 12.90
N GLU A 441 -9.93 14.33 13.10
CA GLU A 441 -8.90 13.41 12.68
C GLU A 441 -9.50 12.25 11.88
N PHE A 442 -8.71 11.71 10.97
CA PHE A 442 -9.08 10.59 10.13
C PHE A 442 -7.88 9.66 9.98
N SER A 443 -8.15 8.42 9.61
CA SER A 443 -7.10 7.42 9.40
C SER A 443 -7.28 6.64 8.10
N MET A 444 -8.40 6.87 7.41
CA MET A 444 -8.79 6.16 6.22
C MET A 444 -9.42 7.13 5.21
N ILE A 445 -9.18 6.87 3.93
CA ILE A 445 -9.92 7.46 2.81
C ILE A 445 -10.60 6.31 2.07
N LEU A 446 -11.91 6.41 1.82
CA LEU A 446 -12.63 5.35 1.13
C LEU A 446 -12.27 5.34 -0.36
N THR A 447 -12.00 4.16 -0.91
CA THR A 447 -11.57 3.97 -2.31
C THR A 447 -12.70 4.13 -3.32
N GLY A 448 -13.91 4.45 -2.87
CA GLY A 448 -15.04 4.83 -3.72
C GLY A 448 -14.92 6.23 -4.32
N ALA A 449 -13.91 7.01 -3.91
CA ALA A 449 -13.49 8.24 -4.55
C ALA A 449 -12.05 8.58 -4.10
N ALA A 450 -11.06 7.90 -4.68
CA ALA A 450 -9.66 8.11 -4.32
C ALA A 450 -8.68 7.76 -5.46
N PHE A 451 -7.60 8.53 -5.50
CA PHE A 451 -6.41 8.28 -6.29
C PHE A 451 -5.40 7.42 -5.52
N PHE A 452 -4.84 6.43 -6.21
CA PHE A 452 -3.69 5.66 -5.74
C PHE A 452 -2.81 5.21 -6.91
N HIS A 453 -1.56 4.83 -6.60
CA HIS A 453 -0.61 4.36 -7.58
C HIS A 453 -0.88 2.91 -8.02
N LYS A 454 -0.76 2.62 -9.32
CA LYS A 454 -0.96 1.29 -9.93
C LYS A 454 -0.18 0.17 -9.22
N TYR A 455 1.02 0.46 -8.71
CA TYR A 455 1.79 -0.47 -7.87
C TYR A 455 0.92 -1.16 -6.78
N TYR A 456 0.00 -0.44 -6.16
CA TYR A 456 -0.83 -0.98 -5.08
C TYR A 456 -1.85 -2.02 -5.55
N THR A 457 -2.21 -2.09 -6.84
CA THR A 457 -3.03 -3.21 -7.37
C THR A 457 -2.26 -4.53 -7.33
N PHE A 458 -0.95 -4.49 -7.60
CA PHE A 458 -0.09 -5.66 -7.50
C PHE A 458 0.15 -6.04 -6.04
N ALA A 459 0.42 -5.07 -5.17
CA ALA A 459 0.59 -5.33 -3.74
C ALA A 459 -0.69 -5.92 -3.13
N TYR A 460 -1.87 -5.40 -3.48
CA TYR A 460 -3.16 -5.92 -3.02
C TYR A 460 -3.44 -7.35 -3.52
N THR A 461 -3.05 -7.67 -4.76
CA THR A 461 -3.37 -8.96 -5.39
C THR A 461 -2.36 -10.05 -5.04
N TRP A 462 -1.07 -9.73 -5.04
CA TRP A 462 0.02 -10.71 -4.97
C TRP A 462 0.81 -10.69 -3.66
N GLU A 463 0.91 -9.54 -2.98
CA GLU A 463 1.67 -9.44 -1.72
C GLU A 463 0.78 -9.60 -0.48
N MET A 464 -0.42 -9.01 -0.49
CA MET A 464 -1.38 -9.14 0.60
C MET A 464 -1.81 -10.61 0.78
N SER A 465 -1.99 -11.03 2.04
CA SER A 465 -2.46 -12.38 2.35
C SER A 465 -3.78 -12.68 1.63
N PRO A 466 -3.94 -13.85 0.99
CA PRO A 466 -5.21 -14.26 0.41
C PRO A 466 -6.35 -14.30 1.43
N ASP A 467 -6.05 -14.53 2.71
CA ASP A 467 -7.03 -14.53 3.79
C ASP A 467 -7.74 -13.17 3.93
N ILE A 468 -7.03 -12.08 3.67
CA ILE A 468 -7.61 -10.72 3.74
C ILE A 468 -8.61 -10.53 2.60
N ARG A 469 -8.26 -10.93 1.37
CA ARG A 469 -9.18 -10.87 0.23
C ARG A 469 -10.39 -11.81 0.41
N ASN A 470 -10.18 -12.96 1.05
CA ASN A 470 -11.25 -13.87 1.43
C ASN A 470 -12.17 -13.28 2.51
N MET A 471 -11.63 -12.56 3.50
CA MET A 471 -12.42 -11.80 4.48
C MET A 471 -13.33 -10.79 3.77
N VAL A 472 -12.78 -10.00 2.82
CA VAL A 472 -13.57 -9.05 2.01
C VAL A 472 -14.69 -9.75 1.26
N ASN A 473 -14.43 -10.91 0.65
CA ASN A 473 -15.47 -11.69 -0.03
C ASN A 473 -16.54 -12.21 0.93
N ASN A 474 -16.13 -12.75 2.08
CA ASN A 474 -17.03 -13.35 3.06
C ASN A 474 -17.94 -12.29 3.72
N TYR A 475 -17.41 -11.10 3.98
CA TYR A 475 -18.16 -10.01 4.60
C TYR A 475 -18.89 -9.17 3.55
N PHE A 476 -18.49 -9.29 2.28
CA PHE A 476 -18.96 -8.47 1.17
C PHE A 476 -18.89 -6.96 1.49
N ASN A 477 -17.76 -6.55 2.08
CA ASN A 477 -17.48 -5.20 2.58
C ASN A 477 -15.95 -5.07 2.81
N CYS A 478 -15.50 -3.89 3.23
CA CYS A 478 -14.18 -3.62 3.79
C CYS A 478 -12.98 -3.75 2.83
N GLU A 479 -13.21 -3.77 1.51
CA GLU A 479 -12.15 -3.73 0.51
C GLU A 479 -11.37 -2.40 0.59
N ASP A 480 -12.06 -1.32 0.90
CA ASP A 480 -11.50 0.01 1.14
C ASP A 480 -10.64 0.05 2.43
N ILE A 481 -11.11 -0.56 3.52
CA ILE A 481 -10.37 -0.70 4.77
C ILE A 481 -9.12 -1.56 4.55
N ALA A 482 -9.25 -2.68 3.82
CA ALA A 482 -8.12 -3.55 3.49
C ALA A 482 -7.05 -2.80 2.68
N MET A 483 -7.45 -1.96 1.72
CA MET A 483 -6.53 -1.10 0.96
C MET A 483 -5.83 -0.07 1.87
N ASN A 484 -6.55 0.59 2.77
CA ASN A 484 -5.94 1.53 3.72
C ASN A 484 -4.95 0.84 4.68
N PHE A 485 -5.29 -0.35 5.18
CA PHE A 485 -4.38 -1.18 5.99
C PHE A 485 -3.11 -1.54 5.21
N LEU A 486 -3.25 -1.95 3.94
CA LEU A 486 -2.12 -2.26 3.08
C LEU A 486 -1.19 -1.06 2.92
N LEU A 487 -1.72 0.09 2.51
CA LEU A 487 -0.90 1.27 2.26
C LEU A 487 -0.23 1.75 3.55
N ALA A 488 -0.95 1.84 4.67
CA ALA A 488 -0.39 2.25 5.94
C ALA A 488 0.65 1.24 6.49
N HIS A 489 0.49 -0.06 6.18
CA HIS A 489 1.47 -1.09 6.52
C HIS A 489 2.74 -0.96 5.67
N ILE A 490 2.61 -0.67 4.38
CA ILE A 490 3.74 -0.55 3.44
C ILE A 490 4.51 0.75 3.69
N THR A 491 3.82 1.89 3.76
CA THR A 491 4.46 3.23 3.70
C THR A 491 4.68 3.88 5.05
N ARG A 492 3.97 3.41 6.10
CA ARG A 492 3.93 4.09 7.41
C ARG A 492 3.53 5.58 7.29
N LYS A 493 2.63 5.88 6.35
CA LYS A 493 2.03 7.20 6.18
C LYS A 493 0.51 7.11 6.28
N PRO A 494 -0.17 8.13 6.83
CA PRO A 494 -1.63 8.24 6.77
C PRO A 494 -2.08 8.57 5.34
N PRO A 495 -3.36 8.41 4.99
CA PRO A 495 -3.90 8.91 3.73
C PRO A 495 -4.03 10.44 3.73
N ILE A 496 -4.29 11.03 2.56
CA ILE A 496 -4.47 12.49 2.38
C ILE A 496 -5.92 12.78 2.01
N LYS A 497 -6.54 13.65 2.79
CA LYS A 497 -7.87 14.18 2.52
C LYS A 497 -7.75 15.41 1.62
N VAL A 498 -8.47 15.42 0.50
CA VAL A 498 -8.62 16.59 -0.37
C VAL A 498 -9.98 17.25 -0.17
N THR A 499 -10.06 18.52 -0.58
CA THR A 499 -11.30 19.29 -0.50
C THR A 499 -12.37 18.80 -1.45
N LEU A 500 -13.59 18.80 -0.94
CA LEU A 500 -14.83 18.40 -1.57
C LEU A 500 -15.87 19.48 -1.31
N HIS A 501 -16.68 19.79 -2.32
CA HIS A 501 -17.74 20.78 -2.28
C HIS A 501 -19.10 20.18 -1.90
N TRP A 502 -19.38 18.94 -2.30
CA TRP A 502 -20.69 18.30 -2.16
C TRP A 502 -20.68 17.13 -1.15
N SER A 503 -21.84 16.74 -0.61
CA SER A 503 -21.95 15.47 0.13
C SER A 503 -21.99 14.28 -0.83
N PHE A 504 -21.55 13.11 -0.38
CA PHE A 504 -21.61 11.85 -1.14
C PHE A 504 -23.01 11.24 -1.20
N ASP A 505 -24.06 12.06 -1.05
CA ASP A 505 -25.43 11.56 -0.96
C ASP A 505 -25.95 11.25 -2.38
N CYS A 506 -26.18 9.97 -2.65
CA CYS A 506 -26.77 9.53 -3.91
C CYS A 506 -28.30 9.76 -3.89
N VAL A 507 -28.75 10.90 -4.42
CA VAL A 507 -30.17 11.27 -4.50
C VAL A 507 -31.00 10.28 -5.33
N TYR A 508 -30.38 9.57 -6.27
CA TYR A 508 -31.05 8.65 -7.20
C TYR A 508 -30.95 7.17 -6.79
N CYS A 509 -30.35 6.87 -5.64
CA CYS A 509 -30.20 5.50 -5.15
C CYS A 509 -31.43 5.08 -4.34
N GLY A 510 -32.04 3.94 -4.69
CA GLY A 510 -33.14 3.36 -3.90
C GLY A 510 -32.66 2.66 -2.62
N SER A 511 -31.57 1.89 -2.72
CA SER A 511 -30.86 1.28 -1.58
C SER A 511 -29.40 1.02 -1.95
N THR A 512 -28.52 1.18 -1.00
CA THR A 512 -27.06 1.03 -1.12
C THR A 512 -26.52 -0.01 -0.14
N LEU A 513 -25.26 -0.40 -0.29
CA LEU A 513 -24.62 -1.34 0.65
C LEU A 513 -24.49 -0.79 2.07
N HIS A 514 -24.48 0.54 2.24
CA HIS A 514 -24.38 1.18 3.55
C HIS A 514 -25.70 1.21 4.31
N ASP A 515 -26.83 1.01 3.63
CA ASP A 515 -28.16 0.98 4.24
C ASP A 515 -28.45 -0.31 5.02
N ARG A 516 -27.58 -1.32 4.90
CA ARG A 516 -27.72 -2.57 5.68
C ARG A 516 -27.47 -2.29 7.16
N SER A 517 -28.35 -2.78 8.02
CA SER A 517 -28.28 -2.54 9.48
C SER A 517 -26.98 -3.02 10.14
N ASP A 518 -26.30 -3.99 9.54
CA ASP A 518 -25.03 -4.54 10.03
C ASP A 518 -23.79 -3.90 9.40
N HIS A 519 -23.93 -2.91 8.51
CA HIS A 519 -22.83 -2.36 7.72
C HIS A 519 -21.68 -1.81 8.58
N TYR A 520 -21.99 -0.92 9.53
CA TYR A 520 -20.99 -0.30 10.41
C TYR A 520 -20.38 -1.30 11.41
N ALA A 521 -21.19 -2.24 11.88
CA ALA A 521 -20.73 -3.33 12.74
C ALA A 521 -19.79 -4.28 11.97
N ALA A 522 -20.07 -4.59 10.70
CA ALA A 522 -19.19 -5.35 9.83
C ALA A 522 -17.85 -4.64 9.62
N ARG A 523 -17.84 -3.33 9.36
CA ARG A 523 -16.61 -2.54 9.24
C ARG A 523 -15.77 -2.54 10.51
N SER A 524 -16.39 -2.43 11.68
CA SER A 524 -15.69 -2.55 12.97
C SER A 524 -15.10 -3.95 13.16
N ARG A 525 -15.82 -5.01 12.77
CA ARG A 525 -15.30 -6.39 12.77
C ARG A 525 -14.09 -6.55 11.84
N CYS A 526 -14.13 -5.94 10.65
CA CYS A 526 -13.00 -5.96 9.71
C CYS A 526 -11.74 -5.35 10.31
N ILE A 527 -11.82 -4.19 10.97
CA ILE A 527 -10.66 -3.52 11.58
C ILE A 527 -10.03 -4.41 12.65
N ASN A 528 -10.83 -5.02 13.53
CA ASN A 528 -10.32 -5.91 14.56
C ASN A 528 -9.70 -7.18 13.97
N TRP A 529 -10.37 -7.79 12.98
CA TRP A 529 -9.84 -8.98 12.30
C TRP A 529 -8.51 -8.68 11.61
N LEU A 530 -8.42 -7.57 10.86
CA LEU A 530 -7.20 -7.13 10.21
C LEU A 530 -6.10 -6.82 11.23
N THR A 531 -6.42 -6.14 12.34
CA THR A 531 -5.46 -5.86 13.42
C THR A 531 -4.89 -7.16 13.98
N SER A 532 -5.72 -8.17 14.20
CA SER A 532 -5.27 -9.49 14.65
C SER A 532 -4.43 -10.21 13.59
N HIS A 533 -4.81 -10.09 12.31
CA HIS A 533 -4.14 -10.78 11.21
C HIS A 533 -2.75 -10.18 10.91
N TYR A 534 -2.63 -8.85 10.93
CA TYR A 534 -1.35 -8.15 10.82
C TYR A 534 -0.51 -8.27 12.10
N GLY A 535 -1.14 -8.54 13.26
CA GLY A 535 -0.50 -8.56 14.57
C GLY A 535 -0.35 -7.18 15.23
N TYR A 536 -0.79 -6.13 14.54
CA TYR A 536 -0.89 -4.75 15.01
C TYR A 536 -1.85 -3.96 14.10
N ASN A 537 -2.25 -2.77 14.53
CA ASN A 537 -3.04 -1.87 13.68
C ASN A 537 -2.10 -0.91 12.93
N PRO A 538 -1.98 -1.02 11.59
CA PRO A 538 -1.08 -0.18 10.81
C PRO A 538 -1.61 1.22 10.54
N LEU A 539 -2.92 1.45 10.68
CA LEU A 539 -3.55 2.73 10.35
C LEU A 539 -2.93 3.87 11.16
N MET A 540 -2.81 5.03 10.52
CA MET A 540 -2.24 6.23 11.12
C MET A 540 -3.24 7.37 11.05
N TYR A 541 -3.39 8.09 12.16
CA TYR A 541 -4.21 9.29 12.20
C TYR A 541 -3.54 10.44 11.46
N SER A 542 -4.37 11.30 10.91
CA SER A 542 -3.99 12.56 10.29
C SER A 542 -5.08 13.59 10.53
N GLN A 543 -4.64 14.83 10.67
CA GLN A 543 -5.50 16.02 10.66
C GLN A 543 -5.23 16.86 9.40
N TYR A 544 -4.35 16.38 8.52
CA TYR A 544 -3.91 17.08 7.33
C TYR A 544 -4.97 17.01 6.23
N ARG A 545 -5.36 18.18 5.73
CA ARG A 545 -6.25 18.34 4.58
C ARG A 545 -5.55 19.22 3.55
N ALA A 546 -5.57 18.79 2.30
CA ALA A 546 -5.10 19.59 1.18
C ALA A 546 -6.24 20.46 0.63
N ASP A 547 -5.99 21.76 0.57
CA ASP A 547 -6.83 22.79 -0.06
C ASP A 547 -6.03 23.45 -1.20
N SER A 548 -6.71 24.06 -2.18
CA SER A 548 -5.98 24.89 -3.14
C SER A 548 -5.31 26.05 -2.43
N VAL A 549 -4.12 26.46 -2.89
CA VAL A 549 -3.32 27.54 -2.26
C VAL A 549 -4.11 28.86 -2.13
N LEU A 550 -5.00 29.15 -3.07
CA LEU A 550 -5.84 30.37 -3.06
C LEU A 550 -7.29 30.09 -2.63
N PHE A 551 -7.56 28.91 -2.07
CA PHE A 551 -8.87 28.57 -1.54
C PHE A 551 -9.29 29.57 -0.48
N LYS A 552 -10.55 30.04 -0.56
CA LYS A 552 -11.12 31.07 0.34
C LYS A 552 -10.28 32.35 0.52
N THR A 553 -9.25 32.56 -0.29
CA THR A 553 -8.40 33.74 -0.24
C THR A 553 -9.03 34.86 -1.07
N ARG A 554 -9.05 36.07 -0.52
CA ARG A 554 -9.45 37.28 -1.27
C ARG A 554 -8.26 37.76 -2.09
N ILE A 555 -8.43 37.91 -3.40
CA ILE A 555 -7.39 38.37 -4.31
C ILE A 555 -7.76 39.74 -4.91
N PRO A 556 -6.77 40.60 -5.27
CA PRO A 556 -7.03 41.91 -5.86
C PRO A 556 -7.85 41.85 -7.15
N LEU A 557 -8.50 42.97 -7.49
CA LEU A 557 -9.22 43.14 -8.76
C LEU A 557 -8.26 42.89 -9.94
N GLY A 558 -8.68 42.06 -10.90
CA GLY A 558 -7.87 41.67 -12.07
C GLY A 558 -6.97 40.44 -11.85
N LYS A 559 -6.98 39.83 -10.66
CA LYS A 559 -6.34 38.53 -10.40
C LYS A 559 -7.36 37.40 -10.49
N GLN A 560 -6.91 36.20 -10.87
CA GLN A 560 -7.74 34.99 -10.97
C GLN A 560 -7.19 33.91 -10.04
N LYS A 561 -8.10 33.15 -9.41
CA LYS A 561 -7.76 31.95 -8.62
C LYS A 561 -7.41 30.77 -9.54
N CYS A 562 -6.75 29.76 -8.98
CA CYS A 562 -6.49 28.50 -9.69
C CYS A 562 -7.81 27.78 -10.00
N TYR A 563 -8.66 27.60 -8.99
CA TYR A 563 -9.98 27.00 -9.16
C TYR A 563 -11.08 28.01 -8.83
N LYS A 564 -12.25 27.77 -9.40
CA LYS A 564 -13.44 28.60 -9.17
C LYS A 564 -14.06 28.31 -7.81
N TYR A 565 -14.12 27.03 -7.41
CA TYR A 565 -14.82 26.58 -6.19
C TYR A 565 -13.94 25.92 -5.12
N ILE A 566 -12.65 25.68 -5.41
CA ILE A 566 -11.71 24.91 -4.57
C ILE A 566 -10.43 25.68 -4.29
#